data_AF-A0AAN6SX31-F1
#
_entry.id   AF-A0AAN6SX31-F1
#
_cell.length_a   1.000
_cell.length_b   1.000
_cell.length_c   1.000
_cell.angle_alpha   90.00
_cell.angle_beta   90.00
_cell.angle_gamma   90.00
#
_symmetry.space_group_name_H-M   'P 1'
#
loop_
_entity.id
_entity.type
_entity.pdbx_description
1 polymer ?
#
loop_
_entity_poly.entity_id
_entity_poly.type
_entity_poly.pdbx_seq_one_letter_code
_entity_poly.pdbx_strand_id
1 'polypeptide(L)'
;MLWGCFTYDKKGPCHCWGPETAQEKKEAKEKIERLNEELEPVMKREWGLQNGMKRLSLRNLPGKKPEWRWNKDTGKLSRDGKGEINWYRYQNTILIPKLLPFAKECE
;
A
#
# COMPACT_ATOMS: atom_id res chain seq x y z
N MET A 1 -7.46 10.12 15.63
CA MET A 1 -6.01 10.00 15.85
C MET A 1 -5.45 11.41 16.02
N LEU A 2 -4.74 11.65 17.12
CA LEU A 2 -4.01 12.89 17.36
C LEU A 2 -2.52 12.57 17.15
N TRP A 3 -1.89 13.24 16.20
CA TRP A 3 -0.44 13.13 16.02
C TRP A 3 0.22 14.11 16.99
N GLY A 4 1.18 13.61 17.79
CA GLY A 4 1.92 14.42 18.76
C GLY A 4 2.69 15.58 18.11
N CYS A 5 3.20 16.51 18.92
CA CYS A 5 4.09 17.57 18.47
C CYS A 5 5.35 16.97 17.83
N PHE A 6 5.44 16.99 16.50
CA PHE A 6 6.68 16.64 15.79
C PHE A 6 7.75 17.73 15.91
N THR A 7 7.34 18.95 16.25
CA THR A 7 8.21 20.09 16.51
C THR A 7 7.84 20.73 17.83
N TYR A 8 8.83 21.36 18.47
CA TYR A 8 8.69 21.96 19.81
C TYR A 8 7.58 23.03 19.84
N ASP A 9 7.42 23.80 18.75
CA ASP A 9 6.53 24.96 18.69
C ASP A 9 5.18 24.72 18.00
N LYS A 10 4.98 23.61 17.27
CA LYS A 10 3.75 23.37 16.50
C LYS A 10 3.07 22.06 16.86
N LYS A 11 1.76 22.13 17.09
CA LYS A 11 0.90 20.96 17.30
C LYS A 11 0.63 20.26 15.97
N GLY A 12 0.73 18.94 15.97
CA GLY A 12 0.45 18.12 14.80
C GLY A 12 -1.03 18.13 14.39
N PRO A 13 -1.34 17.79 13.12
CA PRO A 13 -2.70 17.76 12.63
C PRO A 13 -3.55 16.67 13.32
N CYS A 14 -4.81 16.99 13.58
CA CYS A 14 -5.78 16.06 14.17
C CYS A 14 -6.80 15.56 13.14
N HIS A 15 -7.31 14.34 13.36
CA HIS A 15 -8.44 13.81 12.60
C HIS A 15 -9.32 12.90 13.45
N CYS A 16 -10.61 13.22 13.46
CA CYS A 16 -11.65 12.38 14.03
C CYS A 16 -12.19 11.45 12.95
N TRP A 17 -12.22 10.15 13.24
CA TRP A 17 -12.67 9.14 12.29
C TRP A 17 -14.18 8.97 12.37
N GLY A 18 -14.85 9.15 11.24
CA GLY A 18 -16.25 8.77 11.06
C GLY A 18 -16.41 7.36 10.46
N PRO A 19 -17.59 6.74 10.64
CA PRO A 19 -17.93 5.50 9.96
C PRO A 19 -17.82 5.70 8.44
N GLU A 20 -17.23 4.73 7.75
CA GLU A 20 -17.06 4.78 6.30
C GLU A 20 -18.40 4.53 5.61
N THR A 21 -18.77 5.41 4.69
CA THR A 21 -20.02 5.27 3.93
C THR A 21 -19.91 4.12 2.92
N ALA A 22 -21.05 3.58 2.48
CA ALA A 22 -21.07 2.52 1.47
C ALA A 22 -20.45 2.99 0.14
N GLN A 23 -20.62 4.26 -0.21
CA GLN A 23 -20.05 4.86 -1.41
C GLN A 23 -18.52 4.97 -1.31
N GLU A 24 -17.99 5.47 -0.19
CA GLU A 24 -16.54 5.54 0.05
C GLU A 24 -15.89 4.15 -0.06
N LYS A 25 -16.55 3.11 0.45
CA LYS A 25 -16.09 1.72 0.32
C LYS A 25 -15.98 1.28 -1.13
N LYS A 26 -17.00 1.60 -1.94
CA LYS A 26 -17.04 1.23 -3.36
C LYS A 26 -15.95 1.94 -4.15
N GLU A 27 -15.84 3.26 -4.01
CA GLU A 27 -14.84 4.07 -4.70
C GLU A 27 -13.40 3.65 -4.34
N ALA A 28 -13.15 3.36 -3.06
CA ALA A 28 -11.86 2.89 -2.61
C ALA A 28 -11.53 1.49 -3.14
N LYS A 29 -12.53 0.60 -3.27
CA LYS A 29 -12.35 -0.71 -3.87
C LYS A 29 -11.96 -0.58 -5.34
N GLU A 30 -12.69 0.21 -6.11
CA GLU A 30 -12.42 0.47 -7.53
C GLU A 30 -11.02 1.06 -7.74
N LYS A 31 -10.62 2.03 -6.91
CA LYS A 31 -9.27 2.62 -6.98
C LYS A 31 -8.17 1.61 -6.67
N ILE A 32 -8.38 0.74 -5.68
CA ILE A 32 -7.40 -0.31 -5.35
C ILE A 32 -7.33 -1.39 -6.44
N GLU A 33 -8.45 -1.72 -7.07
CA GLU A 33 -8.47 -2.63 -8.23
C GLU A 33 -7.66 -2.03 -9.39
N ARG A 34 -7.89 -0.76 -9.74
CA ARG A 34 -7.08 -0.06 -10.76
C ARG A 34 -5.59 -0.04 -10.39
N LEU A 35 -5.24 0.29 -9.15
CA LEU A 35 -3.83 0.27 -8.70
C LEU A 35 -3.22 -1.13 -8.82
N ASN A 36 -3.97 -2.18 -8.50
CA ASN A 36 -3.51 -3.55 -8.66
C ASN A 36 -3.32 -3.95 -10.13
N GLU A 37 -4.19 -3.50 -11.04
CA GLU A 37 -4.05 -3.72 -12.49
C GLU A 37 -2.76 -3.08 -13.03
N GLU A 38 -2.40 -1.89 -12.53
CA GLU A 38 -1.17 -1.20 -12.90
C GLU A 38 0.07 -1.85 -12.26
N LEU A 39 -0.03 -2.35 -11.02
CA LEU A 39 1.08 -2.95 -10.28
C LEU A 39 1.38 -4.38 -10.68
N GLU A 40 0.38 -5.19 -11.01
CA GLU A 40 0.55 -6.60 -11.37
C GLU A 40 1.61 -6.82 -12.47
N PRO A 41 1.61 -6.09 -13.62
CA PRO A 41 2.61 -6.31 -14.66
C PRO A 41 4.02 -5.94 -14.20
N VAL A 42 4.15 -4.94 -13.34
CA VAL A 42 5.45 -4.51 -12.77
C VAL A 42 5.99 -5.58 -11.84
N MET A 43 5.19 -6.02 -10.87
CA MET A 43 5.57 -7.05 -9.90
C MET A 43 5.84 -8.40 -10.58
N LYS A 44 5.06 -8.75 -11.60
CA LYS A 44 5.30 -9.96 -12.41
C LYS A 44 6.63 -9.90 -13.14
N ARG A 45 7.01 -8.73 -13.68
CA ARG A 45 8.31 -8.53 -14.34
C ARG A 45 9.46 -8.67 -13.35
N GLU A 46 9.38 -8.03 -12.19
CA GLU A 46 10.38 -8.12 -11.13
C GLU A 46 10.55 -9.56 -10.62
N TRP A 47 9.43 -10.26 -10.39
CA TRP A 47 9.43 -11.67 -10.02
C TRP A 47 10.08 -12.54 -11.10
N GLY A 48 9.80 -12.26 -12.38
CA GLY A 48 10.42 -12.96 -13.51
C GLY A 48 11.93 -12.79 -13.53
N LEU A 49 12.42 -11.57 -13.31
CA LEU A 49 13.85 -11.27 -13.23
C LEU A 49 14.51 -11.97 -12.04
N GLN A 50 13.94 -11.86 -10.84
CA GLN A 50 14.51 -12.49 -9.64
C GLN A 50 14.57 -14.02 -9.77
N ASN A 51 13.53 -14.65 -10.30
CA ASN A 51 13.52 -16.11 -10.51
C ASN A 51 14.43 -16.53 -11.66
N GLY A 52 14.50 -15.74 -12.73
CA GLY A 52 15.45 -15.94 -13.83
C GLY A 52 16.89 -15.92 -13.34
N MET A 53 17.26 -14.91 -12.54
CA MET A 53 18.59 -14.79 -11.93
C MET A 53 18.92 -15.95 -11.00
N LYS A 54 17.99 -16.40 -10.14
CA LYS A 54 18.20 -17.58 -9.29
C LYS A 54 18.46 -18.85 -10.10
N ARG A 55 17.83 -18.98 -11.27
CA ARG A 55 17.90 -20.16 -12.14
C ARG A 55 18.98 -20.09 -13.22
N LEU A 56 19.65 -18.94 -13.38
CA LEU A 56 20.84 -18.79 -14.24
C LEU A 56 22.09 -19.47 -13.67
N SER A 57 21.99 -20.10 -12.49
CA SER A 57 23.07 -20.95 -11.97
C SER A 57 23.32 -22.15 -12.89
N LEU A 58 24.60 -22.53 -13.06
CA LEU A 58 25.05 -23.63 -13.95
C LEU A 58 24.45 -25.02 -13.63
N ARG A 59 23.72 -25.15 -12.52
CA ARG A 59 23.12 -26.40 -12.06
C ARG A 59 21.60 -26.28 -12.13
N ASN A 60 20.97 -27.14 -12.93
CA ASN A 60 19.51 -27.26 -12.91
C ASN A 60 19.06 -27.67 -11.50
N LEU A 61 18.36 -26.76 -10.82
CA LEU A 61 17.76 -27.04 -9.51
C LEU A 61 16.63 -28.08 -9.66
N PRO A 62 16.69 -29.21 -8.95
CA PRO A 62 15.59 -30.17 -8.94
C PRO A 62 14.36 -29.56 -8.24
N GLY A 63 13.16 -29.90 -8.72
CA GLY A 63 11.88 -29.48 -8.11
C GLY A 63 10.95 -28.70 -9.03
N LYS A 64 9.73 -28.41 -8.53
CA LYS A 64 8.68 -27.71 -9.28
C LYS A 64 9.15 -26.29 -9.67
N LYS A 65 8.88 -25.89 -10.92
CA LYS A 65 9.11 -24.51 -11.36
C LYS A 65 8.18 -23.56 -10.59
N PRO A 66 8.70 -22.42 -10.08
CA PRO A 66 7.85 -21.45 -9.43
C PRO A 66 6.86 -20.88 -10.46
N GLU A 67 5.61 -20.72 -10.04
CA GLU A 67 4.53 -20.17 -10.86
C GLU A 67 4.14 -18.80 -10.29
N TRP A 68 3.88 -17.84 -11.17
CA TRP A 68 3.39 -16.53 -10.75
C TRP A 68 1.98 -16.65 -10.17
N ARG A 69 1.73 -16.02 -9.02
CA ARG A 69 0.42 -15.94 -8.37
C ARG A 69 0.23 -14.55 -7.82
N TRP A 70 -0.84 -13.85 -8.21
CA TRP A 70 -1.13 -12.50 -7.72
C TRP A 70 -1.89 -12.53 -6.39
N ASN A 71 -1.16 -12.36 -5.29
CA ASN A 71 -1.63 -12.45 -3.92
C ASN A 71 -0.91 -11.42 -3.03
N LYS A 72 -1.24 -11.37 -1.72
CA LYS A 72 -0.63 -10.40 -0.80
C LYS A 72 0.90 -10.54 -0.72
N ASP A 73 1.40 -11.77 -0.75
CA ASP A 73 2.85 -12.06 -0.67
C ASP A 73 3.62 -11.55 -1.89
N THR A 74 2.96 -11.45 -3.04
CA THR A 74 3.53 -10.93 -4.29
C THR A 74 3.25 -9.44 -4.50
N GLY A 75 2.63 -8.78 -3.53
CA GLY A 75 2.41 -7.33 -3.54
C GLY A 75 1.00 -6.87 -3.90
N LYS A 76 0.03 -7.79 -4.02
CA LYS A 76 -1.37 -7.40 -4.25
C LYS A 76 -1.89 -6.58 -3.08
N LEU A 77 -2.35 -5.37 -3.37
CA LEU A 77 -2.95 -4.47 -2.40
C LEU A 77 -4.34 -4.97 -2.01
N SER A 78 -4.54 -5.22 -0.73
CA SER A 78 -5.84 -5.56 -0.14
C SER A 78 -6.21 -4.59 0.98
N ARG A 79 -7.51 -4.46 1.22
CA ARG A 79 -8.06 -3.83 2.42
C ARG A 79 -8.42 -4.94 3.40
N ASP A 80 -7.54 -5.21 4.36
CA ASP A 80 -7.87 -6.11 5.46
C ASP A 80 -8.28 -5.30 6.69
N GLY A 81 -9.41 -5.65 7.30
CA GLY A 81 -9.92 -5.03 8.52
C GLY A 81 -11.44 -4.93 8.56
N LYS A 82 -12.04 -5.34 9.69
CA LYS A 82 -13.48 -5.16 9.96
C LYS A 82 -13.77 -3.69 10.26
N GLY A 83 -13.97 -2.88 9.22
CA GLY A 83 -14.52 -1.52 9.34
C GLY A 83 -13.63 -0.45 10.01
N GLU A 84 -12.39 -0.79 10.36
CA GLU A 84 -11.43 0.11 11.00
C GLU A 84 -10.63 0.97 10.00
N ILE A 85 -9.79 1.86 10.55
CA ILE A 85 -8.84 2.71 9.83
C ILE A 85 -7.90 1.82 9.03
N ASN A 86 -8.06 1.78 7.71
CA ASN A 86 -7.15 1.07 6.81
C ASN A 86 -6.11 2.02 6.22
N TRP A 87 -5.03 1.43 5.70
CA TRP A 87 -3.91 2.15 5.09
C TRP A 87 -4.39 3.14 3.99
N TYR A 88 -5.35 2.73 3.16
CA TYR A 88 -5.84 3.53 2.04
C TYR A 88 -6.58 4.78 2.52
N ARG A 89 -7.49 4.63 3.51
CA ARG A 89 -8.18 5.77 4.13
C ARG A 89 -7.17 6.68 4.82
N TYR A 90 -6.27 6.12 5.62
CA TYR A 90 -5.22 6.87 6.31
C TYR A 90 -4.38 7.71 5.35
N GLN A 91 -3.95 7.11 4.23
CA GLN A 91 -3.15 7.78 3.22
C GLN A 91 -3.90 8.97 2.59
N ASN A 92 -5.16 8.76 2.20
CA ASN A 92 -5.95 9.75 1.48
C ASN A 92 -6.55 10.85 2.38
N THR A 93 -6.86 10.57 3.65
CA THR A 93 -7.53 11.54 4.54
C THR A 93 -6.58 12.24 5.51
N ILE A 94 -5.44 11.63 5.81
CA ILE A 94 -4.46 12.18 6.77
C ILE A 94 -3.12 12.42 6.10
N LEU A 95 -2.47 11.36 5.59
CA LEU A 95 -1.06 11.44 5.17
C LEU A 95 -0.86 12.51 4.10
N ILE A 96 -1.55 12.37 2.97
CA ILE A 96 -1.43 13.26 1.81
C ILE A 96 -1.95 14.67 2.13
N PRO A 97 -3.19 14.86 2.64
CA PRO A 97 -3.75 16.20 2.76
C PRO A 97 -3.33 16.97 4.01
N LYS A 98 -2.89 16.30 5.08
CA LYS A 98 -2.61 16.96 6.37
C LYS A 98 -1.16 16.82 6.79
N LEU A 99 -0.64 15.59 6.81
CA LEU A 99 0.67 15.31 7.38
C LEU A 99 1.80 15.82 6.49
N LEU A 100 1.76 15.55 5.19
CA LEU A 100 2.82 15.99 4.26
C LEU A 100 2.93 17.51 4.16
N PRO A 101 1.84 18.29 4.05
CA PRO A 101 1.92 19.75 4.08
C PRO A 101 2.48 20.27 5.41
N PHE A 102 2.00 19.74 6.54
CA PHE A 102 2.48 20.13 7.85
C PHE A 102 3.99 19.86 8.02
N ALA A 103 4.47 18.71 7.54
CA ALA A 103 5.90 18.38 7.57
C ALA A 103 6.74 19.38 6.77
N LYS A 104 6.26 19.78 5.58
CA LYS A 104 6.92 20.81 4.76
C LYS A 104 6.94 22.20 5.42
N GLU A 105 5.92 22.53 6.21
CA GLU A 105 5.87 23.79 6.97
C GLU A 105 6.76 23.78 8.22
N CYS A 106 7.25 22.62 8.62
CA CYS A 106 8.10 22.43 9.80
C CYS A 106 9.59 22.30 9.46
N GLU A 107 9.92 22.15 8.17
CA GLU A 107 11.27 22.28 7.63
C GLU A 107 11.67 23.77 7.56
#